data_AF-A0A2K5LDB9-F1
#
_entry.id   AF-A0A2K5LDB9-F1
#
_cell.length_a   1.000
_cell.length_b   1.000
_cell.length_c   1.000
_cell.angle_alpha   90.00
_cell.angle_beta   90.00
_cell.angle_gamma   90.00
#
_symmetry.space_group_name_H-M   'P 1'
#
loop_
_entity.id
_entity.type
_entity.pdbx_description
1 polymer ?
#
loop_
_entity_poly.entity_id
_entity_poly.type
_entity_poly.pdbx_seq_one_letter_code
_entity_poly.pdbx_strand_id
1 'polypeptide(L)'
;MGGTTSTHWVTFEGDENENITVVKGIRLSENVIDGMKESSPSGSKPQRYSVAYGASVSDEELKRRVAEERALEQAEKESEDQKRLKQAKELDRERAAANEQLTRAILQERISNEEEGAKAKHLARQLEEKDRVLKKQDAFYKEQLARLEERSSEFYKVTTEQYQKAAEEVEAKFKRLLKFHKIKTSYTQSPPHAPF
;
A
#
# COMPACT_ATOMS: atom_id res chain seq x y z
N MET A 1 57.94 11.03 -6.96
CA MET A 1 56.88 10.29 -6.25
C MET A 1 55.70 11.24 -6.10
N GLY A 2 54.62 11.00 -6.85
CA GLY A 2 53.55 11.96 -7.12
C GLY A 2 52.56 12.13 -5.97
N GLY A 3 52.20 13.38 -5.70
CA GLY A 3 51.09 13.75 -4.81
C GLY A 3 49.78 13.76 -5.59
N THR A 4 48.83 12.92 -5.17
CA THR A 4 47.52 12.80 -5.79
C THR A 4 46.60 13.94 -5.32
N THR A 5 46.27 14.89 -6.20
CA THR A 5 45.17 15.82 -5.97
C THR A 5 43.86 15.10 -6.32
N SER A 6 43.12 14.66 -5.30
CA SER A 6 41.84 13.97 -5.46
C SER A 6 40.75 14.97 -5.88
N THR A 7 40.47 15.05 -7.19
CA THR A 7 39.34 15.81 -7.71
C THR A 7 38.08 14.95 -7.57
N HIS A 8 37.31 15.19 -6.51
CA HIS A 8 36.02 14.53 -6.30
C HIS A 8 34.96 15.20 -7.17
N TRP A 9 34.43 14.47 -8.15
CA TRP A 9 33.28 14.89 -8.94
C TRP A 9 32.00 14.54 -8.15
N VAL A 10 31.24 15.56 -7.76
CA VAL A 10 29.94 15.40 -7.12
C VAL A 10 28.87 15.60 -8.19
N THR A 11 28.08 14.56 -8.46
CA THR A 11 26.89 14.66 -9.30
C THR A 11 25.75 15.25 -8.48
N PHE A 12 25.17 16.36 -8.93
CA PHE A 12 24.02 16.99 -8.28
C PHE A 12 22.73 16.39 -8.84
N GLU A 13 21.90 15.80 -7.97
CA GLU A 13 20.51 15.52 -8.29
C GLU A 13 19.74 16.86 -8.35
N GLY A 14 18.93 17.03 -9.38
CA GLY A 14 18.11 18.21 -9.56
C GLY A 14 17.11 18.32 -8.42
N ASP A 15 17.32 19.32 -7.57
CA ASP A 15 16.33 19.73 -6.58
C ASP A 15 15.10 20.27 -7.33
N GLU A 16 13.90 19.84 -6.93
CA GLU A 16 12.62 20.15 -7.63
C GLU A 16 12.26 21.65 -7.58
N ASN A 17 13.08 22.46 -6.90
CA ASN A 17 13.00 23.91 -6.84
C ASN A 17 13.80 24.55 -8.00
N GLU A 18 13.10 24.97 -9.06
CA GLU A 18 13.66 25.57 -10.28
C GLU A 18 14.39 26.93 -10.10
N ASN A 19 14.48 27.47 -8.87
CA ASN A 19 15.05 28.80 -8.58
C ASN A 19 16.41 28.78 -7.84
N ILE A 20 17.17 27.68 -7.97
CA ILE A 20 18.50 27.52 -7.35
C ILE A 20 19.58 27.51 -8.44
N THR A 21 20.57 28.38 -8.33
CA THR A 21 21.76 28.40 -9.21
C THR A 21 23.02 28.04 -8.43
N VAL A 22 24.00 27.45 -9.13
CA VAL A 22 25.27 27.02 -8.53
C VAL A 22 26.38 27.98 -8.90
N VAL A 23 26.96 28.65 -7.90
CA VAL A 23 28.09 29.57 -8.07
C VAL A 23 29.30 29.00 -7.36
N LYS A 24 30.36 28.66 -8.12
CA LYS A 24 31.63 28.11 -7.58
C LYS A 24 31.43 26.90 -6.65
N GLY A 25 30.48 26.03 -6.98
CA GLY A 25 30.18 24.80 -6.23
C GLY A 25 29.26 25.00 -5.02
N ILE A 26 28.74 26.21 -4.80
CA ILE A 26 27.79 26.54 -3.72
C ILE A 26 26.41 26.76 -4.33
N ARG A 27 25.37 26.17 -3.72
CA ARG A 27 23.95 26.31 -4.15
C ARG A 27 23.36 27.57 -3.53
N LEU A 28 22.88 28.50 -4.36
CA LEU A 28 22.27 29.76 -3.94
C LEU A 28 20.90 29.93 -4.61
N SER A 29 19.93 30.49 -3.90
CA SER A 29 18.64 30.88 -4.49
C SER A 29 18.73 32.26 -5.13
N GLU A 30 17.86 32.52 -6.11
CA GLU A 30 17.82 33.81 -6.82
C GLU A 30 17.67 35.01 -5.86
N ASN A 31 16.86 34.89 -4.81
CA ASN A 31 16.69 35.93 -3.80
C ASN A 31 18.00 36.31 -3.08
N VAL A 32 18.90 35.36 -2.86
CA VAL A 32 20.21 35.62 -2.23
C VAL A 32 21.16 36.30 -3.21
N ILE A 33 21.09 35.92 -4.49
CA ILE A 33 21.91 36.47 -5.56
C ILE A 33 21.53 37.92 -5.85
N ASP A 34 20.25 38.19 -6.00
CA ASP A 34 19.74 39.55 -6.19
C ASP A 34 20.01 40.43 -4.97
N GLY A 35 19.82 39.92 -3.75
CA GLY A 35 20.15 40.67 -2.54
C GLY A 35 21.63 41.05 -2.44
N MET A 36 22.55 40.17 -2.88
CA MET A 36 23.98 40.50 -2.95
C MET A 36 24.27 41.50 -4.08
N LYS A 37 23.54 41.42 -5.20
CA LYS A 37 23.69 42.33 -6.34
C LYS A 37 23.19 43.75 -6.04
N GLU A 38 22.18 43.90 -5.20
CA GLU A 38 21.65 45.19 -4.75
C GLU A 38 22.46 45.84 -3.62
N SER A 39 23.32 45.08 -2.94
CA SER A 39 24.16 45.58 -1.83
C SER A 39 25.37 46.45 -2.24
N SER A 40 25.46 46.85 -3.52
CA SER A 40 26.43 47.85 -3.99
C SER A 40 25.88 49.27 -3.83
N PRO A 41 26.44 50.13 -2.94
CA PRO A 41 25.94 51.49 -2.76
C PRO A 41 26.42 52.38 -3.93
N SER A 42 25.73 52.30 -5.07
CA SER A 42 25.81 53.33 -6.10
C SER A 42 25.07 54.57 -5.60
N GLY A 43 25.82 55.48 -4.99
CA GLY A 43 25.31 56.76 -4.53
C GLY A 43 24.76 57.62 -5.66
N SER A 44 23.66 58.31 -5.39
CA SER A 44 23.42 59.64 -5.92
C SER A 44 22.54 60.44 -4.97
N LYS A 45 23.08 61.61 -4.62
CA LYS A 45 22.59 62.62 -3.68
C LYS A 45 21.24 63.24 -4.09
N PRO A 46 20.54 63.88 -3.14
CA PRO A 46 19.29 64.60 -3.39
C PRO A 46 19.57 65.93 -4.08
N GLN A 47 18.93 66.19 -5.22
CA GLN A 47 19.01 67.50 -5.86
C GLN A 47 18.01 68.46 -5.21
N ARG A 48 18.59 69.40 -4.47
CA ARG A 48 17.99 70.58 -3.87
C ARG A 48 17.57 71.60 -4.94
N TYR A 49 16.44 72.24 -4.69
CA TYR A 49 15.98 73.57 -5.11
C TYR A 49 15.99 73.94 -6.61
N SER A 50 14.79 74.14 -7.14
CA SER A 50 14.44 75.41 -7.78
C SER A 50 12.92 75.62 -7.74
N VAL A 51 12.46 76.30 -6.68
CA VAL A 51 11.16 76.99 -6.69
C VAL A 51 11.28 78.07 -7.76
N ALA A 52 10.61 77.86 -8.88
CA ALA A 52 10.61 78.74 -10.03
C ALA A 52 9.15 79.08 -10.35
N TYR A 53 8.81 80.33 -10.04
CA TYR A 53 7.78 81.15 -10.66
C TYR A 53 6.34 80.66 -10.51
N GLY A 54 5.63 81.35 -9.61
CA GLY A 54 4.17 81.41 -9.64
C GLY A 54 3.71 81.88 -11.01
N ALA A 55 3.23 80.93 -11.81
CA ALA A 55 2.33 81.20 -12.90
C ALA A 55 0.98 81.53 -12.27
N SER A 56 0.49 82.75 -12.50
CA SER A 56 -0.91 83.09 -12.27
C SER A 56 -1.74 82.22 -13.22
N VAL A 57 -2.12 81.03 -12.77
CA VAL A 57 -3.06 80.15 -13.48
C VAL A 57 -4.37 80.93 -13.57
N SER A 58 -4.85 81.22 -14.79
CA SER A 58 -6.15 81.85 -14.95
C SER A 58 -7.23 80.88 -14.47
N ASP A 59 -8.30 81.41 -13.87
CA ASP A 59 -9.39 80.61 -13.29
C ASP A 59 -10.00 79.60 -14.29
N GLU A 60 -9.90 79.90 -15.60
CA GLU A 60 -10.36 79.02 -16.68
C GLU A 60 -9.38 77.90 -17.07
N GLU A 61 -8.08 78.11 -16.94
CA GLU A 61 -7.08 77.04 -17.12
C GLU A 61 -7.21 76.00 -15.99
N LEU A 62 -7.50 76.46 -14.77
CA LEU A 62 -7.71 75.60 -13.59
C LEU A 62 -9.00 74.78 -13.72
N LYS A 63 -10.12 75.40 -14.14
CA LYS A 63 -11.36 74.67 -14.44
C LYS A 63 -11.19 73.63 -15.53
N ARG A 64 -10.44 73.96 -16.59
CA ARG A 64 -10.19 73.02 -17.70
C ARG A 64 -9.43 71.79 -17.22
N ARG A 65 -8.39 71.96 -16.40
CA ARG A 65 -7.62 70.83 -15.83
C ARG A 65 -8.46 69.96 -14.90
N VAL A 66 -9.32 70.55 -14.07
CA VAL A 66 -10.24 69.80 -13.21
C VAL A 66 -11.25 68.99 -14.04
N ALA A 67 -11.77 69.56 -15.13
CA ALA A 67 -12.69 68.85 -16.02
C ALA A 67 -12.01 67.72 -16.81
N GLU A 68 -10.77 67.94 -17.26
CA GLU A 68 -9.94 66.94 -17.95
C GLU A 68 -9.52 65.79 -17.02
N GLU A 69 -9.10 66.11 -15.79
CA GLU A 69 -8.77 65.13 -14.74
C GLU A 69 -9.98 64.26 -14.39
N ARG A 70 -11.17 64.86 -14.21
CA ARG A 70 -12.44 64.13 -14.00
C ARG A 70 -12.77 63.20 -15.16
N ALA A 71 -12.55 63.65 -16.40
CA ALA A 71 -12.83 62.85 -17.59
C ALA A 71 -11.88 61.66 -17.72
N LEU A 72 -10.59 61.86 -17.42
CA LEU A 72 -9.59 60.79 -17.40
C LEU A 72 -9.87 59.78 -16.28
N GLU A 73 -10.18 60.26 -15.08
CA GLU A 73 -10.53 59.40 -13.92
C GLU A 73 -11.79 58.57 -14.20
N GLN A 74 -12.78 59.15 -14.88
CA GLN A 74 -13.99 58.44 -15.28
C GLN A 74 -13.73 57.40 -16.37
N ALA A 75 -12.89 57.72 -17.36
CA ALA A 75 -12.49 56.77 -18.40
C ALA A 75 -11.65 55.61 -17.83
N GLU A 76 -10.78 55.88 -16.85
CA GLU A 76 -10.00 54.85 -16.18
C GLU A 76 -10.89 53.90 -15.38
N LYS A 77 -11.84 54.45 -14.60
CA LYS A 77 -12.81 53.65 -13.85
C LYS A 77 -13.66 52.75 -14.76
N GLU A 78 -14.14 53.29 -15.89
CA GLU A 78 -14.90 52.51 -16.88
C GLU A 78 -14.02 51.41 -17.51
N SER A 79 -12.74 51.67 -17.76
CA SER A 79 -11.77 50.67 -18.24
C SER A 79 -11.54 49.57 -17.21
N GLU A 80 -11.36 49.92 -15.93
CA GLU A 80 -11.20 48.97 -14.84
C GLU A 80 -12.44 48.08 -14.67
N ASP A 81 -13.64 48.67 -14.68
CA ASP A 81 -14.89 47.92 -14.60
C ASP A 81 -15.06 46.97 -15.79
N GLN A 82 -14.64 47.40 -16.99
CA GLN A 82 -14.63 46.54 -18.17
C GLN A 82 -13.63 45.38 -18.06
N LYS A 83 -12.44 45.61 -17.49
CA LYS A 83 -11.43 44.58 -17.20
C LYS A 83 -11.95 43.57 -16.17
N ARG A 84 -12.54 44.05 -15.07
CA ARG A 84 -13.15 43.22 -14.03
C ARG A 84 -14.27 42.34 -14.59
N LEU A 85 -15.12 42.90 -15.44
CA LEU A 85 -16.19 42.14 -16.11
C LEU A 85 -15.64 41.06 -17.05
N LYS A 86 -14.57 41.35 -17.79
CA LYS A 86 -13.91 40.36 -18.67
C LYS A 86 -13.29 39.23 -17.85
N GLN A 87 -12.56 39.56 -16.78
CA GLN A 87 -11.97 38.58 -15.87
C GLN A 87 -13.04 37.70 -15.21
N ALA A 88 -14.14 38.29 -14.71
CA ALA A 88 -15.24 37.52 -14.14
C ALA A 88 -15.82 36.51 -15.14
N LYS A 89 -16.07 36.94 -16.38
CA LYS A 89 -16.56 36.07 -17.45
C LYS A 89 -15.56 34.97 -17.85
N GLU A 90 -14.27 35.22 -17.72
CA GLU A 90 -13.22 34.23 -17.99
C GLU A 90 -13.17 33.17 -16.87
N LEU A 91 -13.16 33.62 -15.61
CA LEU A 91 -13.24 32.75 -14.44
C LEU A 91 -14.51 31.89 -14.45
N ASP A 92 -15.65 32.44 -14.86
CA ASP A 92 -16.90 31.66 -14.98
C ASP A 92 -16.79 30.56 -16.04
N ARG A 93 -16.12 30.83 -17.16
CA ARG A 93 -15.89 29.82 -18.21
C ARG A 93 -14.91 28.75 -17.77
N GLU A 94 -13.83 29.13 -17.09
CA GLU A 94 -12.86 28.19 -16.53
C GLU A 94 -13.54 27.28 -15.50
N ARG A 95 -14.34 27.86 -14.60
CA ARG A 95 -15.11 27.10 -13.61
C ARG A 95 -16.11 26.15 -14.24
N ALA A 96 -16.77 26.56 -15.33
CA ALA A 96 -17.66 25.68 -16.07
C ALA A 96 -16.91 24.50 -16.72
N ALA A 97 -15.78 24.76 -17.36
CA ALA A 97 -14.93 23.73 -17.96
C ALA A 97 -14.38 22.75 -16.91
N ALA A 98 -13.91 23.27 -15.77
CA ALA A 98 -13.43 22.45 -14.66
C ALA A 98 -14.54 21.57 -14.06
N ASN A 99 -15.75 22.12 -13.88
CA ASN A 99 -16.91 21.34 -13.41
C ASN A 99 -17.32 20.26 -14.40
N GLU A 100 -17.25 20.53 -15.70
CA GLU A 100 -17.54 19.52 -16.73
C GLU A 100 -16.49 18.40 -16.72
N GLN A 101 -15.21 18.74 -16.64
CA GLN A 101 -14.12 17.77 -16.51
C GLN A 101 -14.27 16.91 -15.26
N LEU A 102 -14.56 17.53 -14.11
CA LEU A 102 -14.82 16.82 -12.85
C LEU A 102 -15.99 15.84 -13.00
N THR A 103 -17.09 16.28 -13.62
CA THR A 103 -18.27 15.42 -13.85
C THR A 103 -17.92 14.22 -14.74
N ARG A 104 -17.14 14.44 -15.80
CA ARG A 104 -16.68 13.37 -16.70
C ARG A 104 -15.76 12.38 -15.97
N ALA A 105 -14.81 12.88 -15.18
CA ALA A 105 -13.89 12.05 -14.40
C ALA A 105 -14.63 11.16 -13.39
N ILE A 106 -15.60 11.72 -12.65
CA ILE A 106 -16.42 10.96 -11.69
C ILE A 106 -17.19 9.83 -12.38
N LEU A 107 -17.77 10.09 -13.55
CA LEU A 107 -18.51 9.07 -14.30
C LEU A 107 -17.58 7.95 -14.79
N GLN A 108 -16.40 8.29 -15.31
CA GLN A 108 -15.40 7.31 -15.74
C GLN A 108 -14.89 6.47 -14.57
N GLU A 109 -14.62 7.08 -13.42
CA GLU A 109 -14.21 6.37 -12.20
C GLU A 109 -15.27 5.36 -11.77
N ARG A 110 -16.56 5.76 -11.77
CA ARG A 110 -17.65 4.84 -11.43
C ARG A 110 -17.74 3.64 -12.37
N ILE A 111 -17.61 3.87 -13.67
CA ILE A 111 -17.63 2.80 -14.68
C ILE A 111 -16.44 1.86 -14.47
N SER A 112 -15.23 2.41 -14.26
CA SER A 112 -14.02 1.61 -14.00
C SER A 112 -14.15 0.79 -12.71
N ASN A 113 -14.60 1.41 -11.62
CA ASN A 113 -14.81 0.72 -10.34
C ASN A 113 -15.86 -0.39 -10.44
N GLU A 114 -16.94 -0.18 -11.20
CA GLU A 114 -17.96 -1.22 -11.40
C GLU A 114 -17.42 -2.39 -12.25
N GLU A 115 -16.65 -2.10 -13.30
CA GLU A 115 -16.01 -3.12 -14.13
C GLU A 115 -14.98 -3.94 -13.32
N GLU A 116 -14.12 -3.27 -12.54
CA GLU A 116 -13.19 -3.92 -11.63
C GLU A 116 -13.92 -4.75 -10.57
N GLY A 117 -15.01 -4.23 -10.01
CA GLY A 117 -15.87 -4.95 -9.08
C GLY A 117 -16.49 -6.21 -9.70
N ALA A 118 -16.93 -6.14 -10.96
CA ALA A 118 -17.46 -7.28 -11.69
C ALA A 118 -16.38 -8.34 -11.96
N LYS A 119 -15.18 -7.93 -12.36
CA LYS A 119 -14.01 -8.82 -12.55
C LYS A 119 -13.63 -9.51 -11.23
N ALA A 120 -13.54 -8.75 -10.14
CA ALA A 120 -13.25 -9.30 -8.81
C ALA A 120 -14.30 -10.34 -8.37
N LYS A 121 -15.59 -10.05 -8.56
CA LYS A 121 -16.69 -11.00 -8.29
C LYS A 121 -16.61 -12.26 -9.15
N HIS A 122 -16.14 -12.16 -10.39
CA HIS A 122 -15.95 -13.32 -11.25
C HIS A 122 -14.78 -14.19 -10.76
N LEU A 123 -13.64 -13.58 -10.43
CA LEU A 123 -12.49 -14.29 -9.88
C LEU A 123 -12.82 -14.97 -8.54
N ALA A 124 -13.54 -14.29 -7.65
CA ALA A 124 -13.99 -14.86 -6.38
C ALA A 124 -14.81 -16.15 -6.58
N ARG A 125 -15.74 -16.16 -7.55
CA ARG A 125 -16.53 -17.35 -7.90
C ARG A 125 -15.65 -18.48 -8.45
N GLN A 126 -14.64 -18.17 -9.26
CA GLN A 126 -13.71 -19.18 -9.75
C GLN A 126 -12.89 -19.81 -8.62
N LEU A 127 -12.43 -18.98 -7.66
CA LEU A 127 -11.70 -19.47 -6.49
C LEU A 127 -12.57 -20.38 -5.63
N GLU A 128 -13.81 -19.97 -5.35
CA GLU A 128 -14.75 -20.79 -4.58
C GLU A 128 -15.00 -22.15 -5.25
N GLU A 129 -15.16 -22.20 -6.57
CA GLU A 129 -15.33 -23.46 -7.29
C GLU A 129 -14.07 -24.33 -7.22
N LYS A 130 -12.88 -23.73 -7.34
CA LYS A 130 -11.62 -24.48 -7.15
C LYS A 130 -11.48 -25.03 -5.73
N ASP A 131 -11.85 -24.25 -4.71
CA ASP A 131 -11.85 -24.68 -3.32
C ASP A 131 -12.82 -25.85 -3.10
N ARG A 132 -14.00 -25.81 -3.71
CA ARG A 132 -14.96 -26.93 -3.68
C ARG A 132 -14.39 -28.19 -4.30
N VAL A 133 -13.72 -28.08 -5.46
CA VAL A 133 -13.07 -29.22 -6.12
C VAL A 133 -11.95 -29.78 -5.25
N LEU A 134 -11.07 -28.93 -4.71
CA LEU A 134 -9.99 -29.33 -3.82
C LEU A 134 -10.53 -30.04 -2.57
N LYS A 135 -11.59 -29.50 -1.97
CA LYS A 135 -12.23 -30.12 -0.79
C LYS A 135 -12.79 -31.51 -1.08
N LYS A 136 -13.37 -31.72 -2.27
CA LYS A 136 -13.84 -33.05 -2.70
C LYS A 136 -12.67 -34.02 -2.89
N GLN A 137 -11.57 -33.57 -3.48
CA GLN A 137 -10.36 -34.40 -3.64
C GLN A 137 -9.74 -34.75 -2.28
N ASP A 138 -9.60 -33.78 -1.38
CA ASP A 138 -9.11 -34.01 -0.01
C ASP A 138 -9.97 -35.03 0.74
N ALA A 139 -11.30 -34.89 0.67
CA ALA A 139 -12.24 -35.85 1.26
C ALA A 139 -12.06 -37.26 0.65
N PHE A 140 -11.94 -37.36 -0.67
CA PHE A 140 -11.73 -38.63 -1.36
C PHE A 140 -10.45 -39.33 -0.89
N TYR A 141 -9.31 -38.62 -0.81
CA TYR A 141 -8.05 -39.23 -0.37
C TYR A 141 -8.06 -39.58 1.11
N LYS A 142 -8.67 -38.76 1.96
CA LYS A 142 -8.88 -39.09 3.37
C LYS A 142 -9.72 -40.35 3.54
N GLU A 143 -10.76 -40.53 2.74
CA GLU A 143 -11.59 -41.73 2.75
C GLU A 143 -10.83 -42.97 2.26
N GLN A 144 -10.02 -42.85 1.21
CA GLN A 144 -9.17 -43.95 0.76
C GLN A 144 -8.17 -44.36 1.84
N LEU A 145 -7.57 -43.38 2.53
CA LEU A 145 -6.65 -43.63 3.63
C LEU A 145 -7.37 -44.33 4.79
N ALA A 146 -8.52 -43.81 5.22
CA ALA A 146 -9.32 -44.41 6.28
C ALA A 146 -9.72 -45.86 5.96
N ARG A 147 -10.11 -46.14 4.71
CA ARG A 147 -10.46 -47.49 4.26
C ARG A 147 -9.26 -48.43 4.25
N LEU A 148 -8.06 -47.92 3.93
CA LEU A 148 -6.83 -48.72 4.02
C LEU A 148 -6.48 -49.01 5.48
N GLU A 149 -6.54 -48.00 6.34
CA GLU A 149 -6.30 -48.10 7.77
C GLU A 149 -7.26 -49.09 8.43
N GLU A 150 -8.56 -49.03 8.11
CA GLU A 150 -9.59 -49.95 8.59
C GLU A 150 -9.23 -51.40 8.25
N ARG A 151 -9.01 -51.70 6.96
CA ARG A 151 -8.62 -53.06 6.54
C ARG A 151 -7.33 -53.54 7.18
N SER A 152 -6.35 -52.64 7.35
CA SER A 152 -5.08 -52.99 8.01
C SER A 152 -5.30 -53.31 9.49
N SER A 153 -6.14 -52.54 10.17
CA SER A 153 -6.47 -52.71 11.60
C SER A 153 -7.21 -54.03 11.83
N GLU A 154 -8.19 -54.36 10.99
CA GLU A 154 -8.91 -55.64 11.03
C GLU A 154 -7.95 -56.81 10.86
N PHE A 155 -7.02 -56.71 9.90
CA PHE A 155 -6.03 -57.76 9.67
C PHE A 155 -5.14 -57.98 10.90
N TYR A 156 -4.64 -56.91 11.53
CA TYR A 156 -3.85 -57.03 12.75
C TYR A 156 -4.65 -57.62 13.90
N LYS A 157 -5.87 -57.14 14.13
CA LYS A 157 -6.76 -57.65 15.19
C LYS A 157 -6.96 -59.15 15.05
N VAL A 158 -7.44 -59.62 13.90
CA VAL A 158 -7.68 -61.04 13.66
C VAL A 158 -6.41 -61.86 13.85
N THR A 159 -5.28 -61.37 13.33
CA THR A 159 -3.99 -62.08 13.47
C THR A 159 -3.57 -62.21 14.93
N THR A 160 -3.70 -61.13 15.70
CA THR A 160 -3.38 -61.14 17.13
C THR A 160 -4.33 -62.04 17.93
N GLU A 161 -5.63 -62.02 17.63
CA GLU A 161 -6.62 -62.87 18.27
C GLU A 161 -6.37 -64.37 17.99
N GLN A 162 -6.05 -64.74 16.75
CA GLN A 162 -5.71 -66.13 16.40
C GLN A 162 -4.45 -66.59 17.12
N TYR A 163 -3.42 -65.75 17.19
CA TYR A 163 -2.19 -66.06 17.93
C TYR A 163 -2.46 -66.24 19.43
N GLN A 164 -3.20 -65.30 20.04
CA GLN A 164 -3.58 -65.37 21.46
C GLN A 164 -4.38 -66.64 21.74
N LYS A 165 -5.38 -66.94 20.92
CA LYS A 165 -6.19 -68.15 21.06
C LYS A 165 -5.35 -69.43 20.97
N ALA A 166 -4.43 -69.50 20.01
CA ALA A 166 -3.53 -70.66 19.87
C ALA A 166 -2.60 -70.78 21.09
N ALA A 167 -2.07 -69.66 21.59
CA ALA A 167 -1.24 -69.63 22.79
C ALA A 167 -2.02 -70.12 24.03
N GLU A 168 -3.24 -69.63 24.23
CA GLU A 168 -4.13 -70.06 25.32
C GLU A 168 -4.47 -71.54 25.23
N GLU A 169 -4.72 -72.07 24.02
CA GLU A 169 -5.01 -73.49 23.83
C GLU A 169 -3.82 -74.38 24.22
N VAL A 170 -2.60 -73.99 23.81
CA VAL A 170 -1.36 -74.68 24.17
C VAL A 170 -1.13 -74.60 25.69
N GLU A 171 -1.33 -73.43 26.28
CA GLU A 171 -1.21 -73.23 27.73
C GLU A 171 -2.22 -74.09 28.50
N ALA A 172 -3.47 -74.17 28.04
CA ALA A 172 -4.51 -75.01 28.63
C ALA A 172 -4.16 -76.51 28.53
N LYS A 173 -3.64 -76.96 27.38
CA LYS A 173 -3.13 -78.34 27.21
C LYS A 173 -1.99 -78.62 28.17
N PHE A 174 -1.04 -77.71 28.29
CA PHE A 174 0.10 -77.85 29.21
C PHE A 174 -0.34 -77.91 30.67
N LYS A 175 -1.24 -77.00 31.11
CA LYS A 175 -1.84 -77.03 32.46
C LYS A 175 -2.55 -78.35 32.75
N ARG A 176 -3.27 -78.92 31.78
CA ARG A 176 -3.94 -80.22 31.92
C ARG A 176 -2.93 -81.35 32.10
N LEU A 177 -1.88 -81.38 31.29
CA LEU A 177 -0.81 -82.38 31.40
C LEU A 177 -0.08 -82.27 32.75
N LEU A 178 0.23 -81.06 33.21
CA LEU A 178 0.81 -80.84 34.53
C LEU A 178 -0.10 -81.36 35.65
N LYS A 179 -1.42 -81.14 35.54
CA LYS A 179 -2.40 -81.67 36.51
C LYS A 179 -2.40 -83.21 36.52
N PHE A 180 -2.43 -83.85 35.35
CA PHE A 180 -2.34 -85.32 35.26
C PHE A 180 -1.02 -85.86 35.80
N HIS A 181 0.09 -85.21 35.47
CA HIS A 181 1.41 -85.57 35.99
C HIS A 181 1.39 -85.52 37.52
N LYS A 182 0.98 -84.38 38.11
CA LYS A 182 0.91 -84.19 39.57
C LYS A 182 0.06 -85.27 40.27
N ILE A 183 -1.08 -85.65 39.69
CA ILE A 183 -1.94 -86.72 40.19
C ILE A 183 -1.22 -88.09 40.12
N LYS A 184 -0.59 -88.41 38.99
CA LYS A 184 0.15 -89.68 38.82
C LYS A 184 1.33 -89.77 39.81
N THR A 185 2.03 -88.67 40.06
CA THR A 185 3.13 -88.62 41.03
C THR A 185 2.62 -88.79 42.47
N SER A 186 1.43 -88.29 42.83
CA SER A 186 0.85 -88.53 44.16
C SER A 186 0.40 -89.98 44.37
N TYR A 187 -0.12 -90.66 43.35
CA TYR A 187 -0.51 -92.08 43.46
C TYR A 187 0.69 -93.03 43.55
N THR A 188 1.83 -92.68 42.95
CA THR A 188 3.05 -93.51 42.99
C THR A 188 3.84 -93.35 44.29
N GLN A 189 3.63 -92.26 45.03
CA GLN A 189 4.22 -92.05 46.36
C GLN A 189 3.37 -92.60 47.53
N SER A 190 2.15 -93.09 47.28
CA SER A 190 1.30 -93.72 48.30
C SER A 190 1.31 -95.24 48.13
N PRO A 191 2.01 -96.01 49.00
CA PRO A 191 2.12 -97.46 48.85
C PRO A 191 0.78 -98.15 49.18
N PRO A 192 0.42 -99.25 48.50
CA PRO A 192 -0.81 -99.97 48.79
C PRO A 192 -0.73 -100.62 50.17
N HIS A 193 -1.67 -100.24 51.05
CA HIS A 193 -1.88 -100.90 52.34
C HIS A 193 -2.43 -102.31 52.07
N ALA A 194 -1.59 -103.34 52.20
CA ALA A 194 -2.01 -104.73 52.09
C ALA A 194 -2.93 -105.08 53.29
N PRO A 195 -4.12 -105.66 53.08
CA PRO A 195 -4.91 -106.21 54.17
C PRO A 195 -4.32 -107.56 54.61
N PHE A 196 -4.22 -107.73 55.94
CA PHE A 196 -3.80 -108.95 56.63
C PHE A 196 -4.85 -110.06 56.54
#